data_AF-A0A533RUY9-F1
#
_entry.id   AF-A0A533RUY9-F1
#
_cell.length_a   1.000
_cell.length_b   1.000
_cell.length_c   1.000
_cell.angle_alpha   90.00
_cell.angle_beta   90.00
_cell.angle_gamma   90.00
#
_symmetry.space_group_name_H-M   'P 1'
#
loop_
_entity.id
_entity.type
_entity.pdbx_description
1 polymer ?
#
loop_
_entity_poly.entity_id
_entity_poly.type
_entity_poly.pdbx_seq_one_letter_code
_entity_poly.pdbx_strand_id
1 'polypeptide(L)'
;MGTLRTGPDLSNIGYKRGEAWEREHLKFPRRFTPNSIMPSFVYLSDDDLAALVAYLDRLGNKENASTDLMIPVEYENKTQPFSVTKETWDEGRRIYAEKCLSCHGCAGKGDGPYAYTNNARPADLRQPRFQNLDSNFDFWRISEGVPGTVMPQWEQSLSVRERWLVISFIQHAFMDMVPHLTSEGDLPAEYAKAKNTFARNDENIDAGKAIFNMNCAFCHGYGGRGDGPDARGLLPAPPDFQDGQTYNAWTPQDYFWRVSESLPMRAMPQWKHPGSYT
;
A
#
# COMPACT_ATOMS: atom_id res chain seq x y z
N MET A 1 -41.59 5.02 9.37
CA MET A 1 -41.18 6.25 8.67
C MET A 1 -39.88 5.95 7.94
N GLY A 2 -39.94 5.64 6.64
CA GLY A 2 -38.79 5.24 5.81
C GLY A 2 -38.18 6.44 5.10
N THR A 3 -36.85 6.54 5.09
CA THR A 3 -36.09 7.63 4.46
C THR A 3 -36.07 7.47 2.94
N LEU A 4 -37.09 8.00 2.27
CA LEU A 4 -37.23 8.12 0.80
C LEU A 4 -36.24 9.13 0.18
N ARG A 5 -34.93 9.01 0.49
CA ARG A 5 -33.86 9.86 -0.09
C ARG A 5 -32.61 9.08 -0.52
N THR A 6 -32.61 7.77 -0.41
CA THR A 6 -31.56 6.92 -0.96
C THR A 6 -32.02 6.39 -2.32
N GLY A 7 -31.21 6.63 -3.36
CA GLY A 7 -31.43 6.05 -4.68
C GLY A 7 -31.47 4.52 -4.63
N PRO A 8 -31.98 3.86 -5.69
CA PRO A 8 -32.05 2.41 -5.74
C PRO A 8 -30.65 1.79 -5.65
N ASP A 9 -30.57 0.60 -5.07
CA ASP A 9 -29.33 -0.20 -5.08
C ASP A 9 -28.93 -0.49 -6.53
N LEU A 10 -27.76 0.01 -6.92
CA LEU A 10 -27.22 -0.11 -8.28
C LEU A 10 -26.53 -1.46 -8.50
N SER A 11 -26.33 -2.26 -7.43
CA SER A 11 -25.53 -3.49 -7.44
C SER A 11 -26.05 -4.62 -8.33
N ASN A 12 -27.20 -4.45 -8.99
CA ASN A 12 -27.79 -5.40 -9.94
C ASN A 12 -28.51 -4.72 -11.12
N ILE A 13 -28.34 -3.41 -11.35
CA ILE A 13 -29.11 -2.70 -12.39
C ILE A 13 -28.59 -3.04 -13.79
N GLY A 14 -27.26 -3.06 -13.97
CA GLY A 14 -26.61 -3.51 -15.20
C GLY A 14 -27.11 -4.84 -15.75
N TYR A 15 -27.08 -5.87 -14.91
CA TYR A 15 -27.61 -7.19 -15.28
C TYR A 15 -29.10 -7.17 -15.66
N LYS A 16 -29.91 -6.26 -15.10
CA LYS A 16 -31.37 -6.21 -15.31
C LYS A 16 -31.77 -5.41 -16.55
N ARG A 17 -30.92 -4.52 -17.07
CA ARG A 17 -31.28 -3.55 -18.10
C ARG A 17 -30.15 -3.44 -19.13
N GLY A 18 -30.46 -3.61 -20.41
CA GLY A 18 -29.45 -3.51 -21.47
C GLY A 18 -28.93 -2.08 -21.65
N GLU A 19 -27.71 -1.96 -22.19
CA GLU A 19 -26.98 -0.70 -22.42
C GLU A 19 -27.82 0.41 -23.05
N ALA A 20 -28.56 0.09 -24.11
CA ALA A 20 -29.41 1.07 -24.81
C ALA A 20 -30.53 1.64 -23.92
N TRP A 21 -31.06 0.83 -23.01
CA TRP A 21 -32.05 1.29 -22.04
C TRP A 21 -31.43 2.25 -21.03
N GLU A 22 -30.22 1.94 -20.53
CA GLU A 22 -29.55 2.77 -19.54
C GLU A 22 -29.14 4.14 -20.10
N ARG A 23 -28.63 4.17 -21.33
CA ARG A 23 -28.28 5.43 -22.03
C ARG A 23 -29.49 6.35 -22.16
N GLU A 24 -30.60 5.81 -22.64
CA GLU A 24 -31.83 6.59 -22.80
C GLU A 24 -32.46 6.98 -21.46
N HIS A 25 -32.35 6.12 -20.44
CA HIS A 25 -32.83 6.43 -19.10
C HIS A 25 -32.05 7.56 -18.44
N LEU A 26 -30.73 7.61 -18.62
CA LEU A 26 -29.87 8.71 -18.13
C LEU A 26 -30.21 10.05 -18.80
N LYS A 27 -30.47 10.03 -20.11
CA LYS A 27 -30.91 11.24 -20.84
C LYS A 27 -32.32 11.66 -20.42
N PHE A 28 -33.24 10.71 -20.30
CA PHE A 28 -34.67 10.98 -20.15
C PHE A 28 -35.33 10.14 -19.04
N PRO A 29 -34.98 10.34 -17.75
CA PRO A 29 -35.43 9.46 -16.68
C PRO A 29 -36.96 9.44 -16.51
N ARG A 30 -37.61 10.58 -16.74
CA ARG A 30 -39.08 10.72 -16.71
C ARG A 30 -39.81 9.99 -17.85
N ARG A 31 -39.11 9.58 -18.91
CA ARG A 31 -39.69 8.78 -20.00
C ARG A 31 -39.91 7.31 -19.59
N PHE A 32 -39.06 6.79 -18.73
CA PHE A 32 -39.12 5.41 -18.26
C PHE A 32 -39.79 5.30 -16.88
N THR A 33 -39.62 6.34 -16.05
CA THR A 33 -40.22 6.41 -14.72
C THR A 33 -40.87 7.80 -14.55
N PRO A 34 -42.19 7.94 -14.78
CA PRO A 34 -42.89 9.23 -14.88
C PRO A 34 -42.68 10.22 -13.72
N ASN A 35 -42.45 9.70 -12.50
CA ASN A 35 -42.21 10.50 -11.29
C ASN A 35 -40.75 10.44 -10.80
N SER A 36 -39.79 10.16 -11.70
CA SER A 36 -38.38 10.07 -11.32
C SER A 36 -37.82 11.41 -10.84
N ILE A 37 -37.19 11.38 -9.66
CA ILE A 37 -36.41 12.49 -9.10
C ILE A 37 -35.01 12.61 -9.71
N MET A 38 -34.61 11.63 -10.54
CA MET A 38 -33.31 11.61 -11.19
C MET A 38 -33.18 12.80 -12.16
N PRO A 39 -32.06 13.55 -12.12
CA PRO A 39 -31.80 14.62 -13.08
C PRO A 39 -31.53 14.05 -14.48
N SER A 40 -31.70 14.90 -15.49
CA SER A 40 -31.40 14.56 -16.89
C SER A 40 -29.91 14.81 -17.16
N PHE A 41 -29.24 13.84 -17.80
CA PHE A 41 -27.81 13.90 -18.13
C PHE A 41 -27.55 14.21 -19.61
N VAL A 42 -28.47 14.90 -20.29
CA VAL A 42 -28.33 15.27 -21.73
C VAL A 42 -27.14 16.17 -22.05
N TYR A 43 -26.47 16.72 -21.03
CA TYR A 43 -25.27 17.55 -21.19
C TYR A 43 -23.98 16.74 -21.33
N LEU A 44 -24.00 15.45 -21.01
CA LEU A 44 -22.86 14.55 -21.23
C LEU A 44 -22.75 14.22 -22.73
N SER A 45 -21.52 14.07 -23.22
CA SER A 45 -21.29 13.58 -24.58
C SER A 45 -21.77 12.12 -24.72
N ASP A 46 -21.97 11.66 -25.95
CA ASP A 46 -22.35 10.25 -26.20
C ASP A 46 -21.26 9.28 -25.72
N ASP A 47 -19.99 9.71 -25.75
CA ASP A 47 -18.84 8.97 -25.23
C ASP A 47 -18.84 8.94 -23.69
N ASP A 48 -19.13 10.06 -23.02
CA ASP A 48 -19.24 10.10 -21.56
C ASP A 48 -20.41 9.25 -21.06
N LEU A 49 -21.54 9.27 -21.79
CA LEU A 49 -22.69 8.41 -21.49
C LEU A 49 -22.39 6.95 -21.77
N ALA A 50 -21.54 6.65 -22.76
CA ALA A 50 -21.04 5.29 -22.99
C ALA A 50 -20.24 4.78 -21.81
N ALA A 51 -19.27 5.58 -21.38
CA ALA A 51 -18.42 5.24 -20.25
C ALA A 51 -19.24 5.08 -18.96
N LEU A 52 -20.21 5.97 -18.72
CA LEU A 52 -21.08 5.90 -17.53
C LEU A 52 -21.95 4.65 -17.53
N VAL A 53 -22.55 4.28 -18.66
CA VAL A 53 -23.39 3.08 -18.75
C VAL A 53 -22.56 1.81 -18.61
N ALA A 54 -21.37 1.75 -19.21
CA ALA A 54 -20.45 0.63 -19.00
C ALA A 54 -20.09 0.46 -17.51
N TYR A 55 -19.94 1.58 -16.77
CA TYR A 55 -19.70 1.55 -15.33
C TYR A 55 -20.91 1.06 -14.52
N LEU A 56 -22.13 1.49 -14.87
CA LEU A 56 -23.37 1.02 -14.23
C LEU A 56 -23.64 -0.46 -14.52
N ASP A 57 -23.34 -0.92 -15.74
CA ASP A 57 -23.44 -2.32 -16.12
C ASP A 57 -22.53 -3.20 -15.25
N ARG A 58 -21.28 -2.75 -15.05
CA ARG A 58 -20.30 -3.34 -14.14
C ARG A 58 -20.78 -3.42 -12.69
N LEU A 59 -21.35 -2.34 -12.14
CA LEU A 59 -21.89 -2.37 -10.77
C LEU A 59 -22.98 -3.45 -10.63
N GLY A 60 -23.75 -3.67 -11.70
CA GLY A 60 -24.80 -4.67 -11.75
C GLY A 60 -24.33 -6.11 -12.01
N ASN A 61 -23.15 -6.30 -12.60
CA ASN A 61 -22.61 -7.59 -12.99
C ASN A 61 -21.36 -7.95 -12.18
N LYS A 62 -21.56 -8.69 -11.08
CA LYS A 62 -20.50 -9.05 -10.13
C LYS A 62 -19.39 -9.93 -10.71
N GLU A 63 -19.61 -10.63 -11.84
CA GLU A 63 -18.56 -11.38 -12.53
C GLU A 63 -17.59 -10.46 -13.30
N ASN A 64 -18.06 -9.28 -13.73
CA ASN A 64 -17.29 -8.28 -14.47
C ASN A 64 -16.84 -7.08 -13.60
N ALA A 65 -17.08 -7.12 -12.30
CA ALA A 65 -16.72 -6.05 -11.36
C ALA A 65 -15.19 -5.80 -11.25
N SER A 66 -14.37 -6.58 -11.95
CA SER A 66 -12.91 -6.54 -11.93
C SER A 66 -12.25 -5.61 -12.96
N THR A 67 -12.94 -4.71 -13.67
CA THR A 67 -12.24 -3.80 -14.61
C THR A 67 -11.31 -2.79 -13.94
N ASP A 68 -11.33 -2.63 -12.61
CA ASP A 68 -10.20 -1.98 -11.92
C ASP A 68 -8.89 -2.77 -12.04
N LEU A 69 -8.93 -4.00 -12.53
CA LEU A 69 -7.83 -4.89 -12.89
C LEU A 69 -7.56 -4.95 -14.40
N MET A 70 -8.40 -4.30 -15.24
CA MET A 70 -8.12 -4.18 -16.67
C MET A 70 -7.02 -3.14 -16.87
N ILE A 71 -5.90 -3.61 -17.40
CA ILE A 71 -4.71 -2.82 -17.64
C ILE A 71 -4.90 -2.08 -18.97
N PRO A 72 -4.73 -0.74 -19.01
CA PRO A 72 -4.77 -0.02 -20.28
C PRO A 72 -3.69 -0.54 -21.26
N VAL A 73 -3.97 -0.50 -22.57
CA VAL A 73 -3.11 -1.10 -23.61
C VAL A 73 -1.67 -0.57 -23.60
N GLU A 74 -1.50 0.69 -23.20
CA GLU A 74 -0.21 1.36 -23.01
C GLU A 74 0.66 0.75 -21.89
N TYR A 75 0.05 0.02 -20.94
CA TYR A 75 0.72 -0.68 -19.85
C TYR A 75 0.83 -2.18 -20.06
N GLU A 76 0.07 -2.77 -20.99
CA GLU A 76 -0.02 -4.23 -21.20
C GLU A 76 1.35 -4.91 -21.29
N ASN A 77 2.29 -4.31 -22.03
CA ASN A 77 3.62 -4.85 -22.28
C ASN A 77 4.71 -4.36 -21.30
N LYS A 78 4.35 -3.71 -20.20
CA LYS A 78 5.32 -3.21 -19.21
C LYS A 78 5.83 -4.36 -18.35
N THR A 79 7.16 -4.46 -18.21
CA THR A 79 7.79 -5.48 -17.38
C THR A 79 8.91 -4.88 -16.54
N GLN A 80 9.17 -5.50 -15.39
CA GLN A 80 10.25 -5.08 -14.52
C GLN A 80 11.61 -5.21 -15.24
N PRO A 81 12.41 -4.14 -15.36
CA PRO A 81 13.60 -4.15 -16.20
C PRO A 81 14.87 -4.64 -15.47
N PHE A 82 14.73 -5.22 -14.28
CA PHE A 82 15.86 -5.69 -13.46
C PHE A 82 15.51 -6.93 -12.64
N SER A 83 16.53 -7.68 -12.22
CA SER A 83 16.39 -8.78 -11.27
C SER A 83 16.27 -8.28 -9.83
N VAL A 84 15.61 -9.05 -8.99
CA VAL A 84 15.54 -8.77 -7.55
C VAL A 84 16.85 -9.19 -6.90
N THR A 85 17.52 -8.21 -6.31
CA THR A 85 18.77 -8.34 -5.54
C THR A 85 18.58 -7.66 -4.20
N LYS A 86 19.53 -7.82 -3.27
CA LYS A 86 19.48 -7.11 -1.98
C LYS A 86 19.43 -5.60 -2.19
N GLU A 87 20.20 -5.07 -3.12
CA GLU A 87 20.31 -3.63 -3.38
C GLU A 87 19.00 -3.08 -3.94
N THR A 88 18.42 -3.73 -4.96
CA THR A 88 17.15 -3.31 -5.55
C THR A 88 15.98 -3.46 -4.58
N TRP A 89 16.03 -4.47 -3.72
CA TRP A 89 15.08 -4.64 -2.61
C TRP A 89 15.15 -3.47 -1.63
N ASP A 90 16.36 -3.16 -1.15
CA ASP A 90 16.58 -2.13 -0.14
C ASP A 90 16.18 -0.74 -0.67
N GLU A 91 16.46 -0.46 -1.95
CA GLU A 91 15.97 0.76 -2.64
C GLU A 91 14.43 0.83 -2.67
N GLY A 92 13.75 -0.25 -3.07
CA GLY A 92 12.29 -0.33 -3.12
C GLY A 92 11.63 -0.18 -1.74
N ARG A 93 12.21 -0.82 -0.74
CA ARG A 93 11.80 -0.74 0.67
C ARG A 93 11.88 0.68 1.21
N ARG A 94 12.95 1.42 0.89
CA ARG A 94 13.08 2.84 1.29
C ARG A 94 11.96 3.69 0.70
N ILE A 95 11.64 3.50 -0.58
CA ILE A 95 10.54 4.22 -1.24
C ILE A 95 9.21 3.89 -0.57
N TYR A 96 8.96 2.61 -0.24
CA TYR A 96 7.75 2.21 0.47
C TYR A 96 7.63 2.90 1.83
N ALA A 97 8.70 2.92 2.61
CA ALA A 97 8.74 3.56 3.93
C ALA A 97 8.40 5.05 3.85
N GLU A 98 8.96 5.76 2.86
CA GLU A 98 8.79 7.20 2.70
C GLU A 98 7.42 7.60 2.11
N LYS A 99 6.84 6.75 1.24
CA LYS A 99 5.71 7.14 0.38
C LYS A 99 4.43 6.35 0.62
N CYS A 100 4.53 5.10 1.06
CA CYS A 100 3.40 4.17 1.07
C CYS A 100 2.99 3.76 2.49
N LEU A 101 3.95 3.62 3.40
CA LEU A 101 3.80 3.07 4.75
C LEU A 101 2.71 3.78 5.58
N SER A 102 2.61 5.09 5.47
CA SER A 102 1.69 5.92 6.26
C SER A 102 0.22 5.56 6.03
N CYS A 103 -0.12 5.06 4.84
CA CYS A 103 -1.46 4.60 4.47
C CYS A 103 -1.55 3.07 4.45
N HIS A 104 -0.57 2.38 3.85
CA HIS A 104 -0.63 0.94 3.63
C HIS A 104 -0.21 0.09 4.84
N GLY A 105 0.43 0.67 5.87
CA GLY A 105 0.86 -0.05 7.07
C GLY A 105 2.12 -0.91 6.83
N CYS A 106 2.79 -1.36 7.89
CA CYS A 106 4.03 -2.11 7.72
C CYS A 106 3.79 -3.52 7.20
N ALA A 107 2.58 -4.06 7.39
CA ALA A 107 2.15 -5.34 6.83
C ALA A 107 1.48 -5.21 5.45
N GLY A 108 1.42 -4.01 4.85
CA GLY A 108 0.71 -3.80 3.58
C GLY A 108 -0.80 -4.03 3.67
N LYS A 109 -1.39 -4.05 4.87
CA LYS A 109 -2.80 -4.38 5.11
C LYS A 109 -3.77 -3.21 4.90
N GLY A 110 -3.24 -2.01 4.66
CA GLY A 110 -4.06 -0.82 4.45
C GLY A 110 -4.61 -0.25 5.76
N ASP A 111 -3.87 -0.42 6.85
CA ASP A 111 -4.20 0.03 8.21
C ASP A 111 -3.09 0.91 8.82
N GLY A 112 -2.30 1.56 7.96
CA GLY A 112 -1.36 2.59 8.40
C GLY A 112 -2.06 3.71 9.20
N PRO A 113 -1.31 4.54 9.93
CA PRO A 113 -1.87 5.57 10.82
C PRO A 113 -2.83 6.54 10.12
N TYR A 114 -2.71 6.73 8.80
CA TYR A 114 -3.59 7.57 7.99
C TYR A 114 -4.64 6.79 7.18
N ALA A 115 -4.74 5.47 7.33
CA ALA A 115 -5.69 4.65 6.58
C ALA A 115 -7.17 5.00 6.84
N TYR A 116 -7.46 5.56 8.01
CA TYR A 116 -8.82 5.84 8.47
C TYR A 116 -9.28 7.29 8.27
N THR A 117 -8.46 8.14 7.67
CA THR A 117 -8.76 9.58 7.51
C THR A 117 -9.54 9.90 6.23
N ASN A 118 -9.85 8.91 5.38
CA ASN A 118 -10.47 9.13 4.08
C ASN A 118 -11.63 8.18 3.77
N ASN A 119 -12.49 8.58 2.81
CA ASN A 119 -13.68 7.83 2.39
C ASN A 119 -13.38 6.48 1.72
N ALA A 120 -12.19 6.32 1.13
CA ALA A 120 -11.73 5.07 0.55
C ALA A 120 -10.53 4.55 1.34
N ARG A 121 -10.67 3.37 1.94
CA ARG A 121 -9.58 2.71 2.67
C ARG A 121 -8.49 2.27 1.69
N PRO A 122 -7.20 2.39 2.06
CA PRO A 122 -6.12 1.79 1.28
C PRO A 122 -6.36 0.28 1.10
N ALA A 123 -5.91 -0.26 -0.03
CA ALA A 123 -6.02 -1.68 -0.30
C ALA A 123 -5.15 -2.50 0.67
N ASP A 124 -5.69 -3.65 1.12
CA ASP A 124 -4.87 -4.72 1.71
C ASP A 124 -4.14 -5.44 0.56
N LEU A 125 -2.85 -5.12 0.42
CA LEU A 125 -1.96 -5.58 -0.65
C LEU A 125 -1.70 -7.09 -0.58
N ARG A 126 -2.08 -7.75 0.52
CA ARG A 126 -1.91 -9.20 0.71
C ARG A 126 -3.09 -10.01 0.19
N GLN A 127 -4.18 -9.37 -0.22
CA GLN A 127 -5.37 -10.07 -0.67
C GLN A 127 -5.05 -10.96 -1.89
N PRO A 128 -5.61 -12.20 -1.96
CA PRO A 128 -5.35 -13.12 -3.07
C PRO A 128 -5.64 -12.54 -4.47
N ARG A 129 -6.54 -11.54 -4.55
CA ARG A 129 -6.84 -10.85 -5.81
C ARG A 129 -5.65 -10.09 -6.40
N PHE A 130 -4.65 -9.74 -5.61
CA PHE A 130 -3.44 -9.03 -6.06
C PHE A 130 -2.27 -9.98 -6.34
N GLN A 131 -2.26 -11.17 -5.72
CA GLN A 131 -1.17 -12.15 -5.88
C GLN A 131 -1.07 -12.72 -7.31
N ASN A 132 -2.18 -12.75 -8.05
CA ASN A 132 -2.24 -13.29 -9.41
C ASN A 132 -2.19 -12.20 -10.50
N LEU A 133 -1.87 -10.96 -10.13
CA LEU A 133 -1.76 -9.86 -11.09
C LEU A 133 -0.31 -9.72 -11.55
N ASP A 134 -0.16 -9.47 -12.84
CA ASP A 134 1.14 -9.14 -13.41
C ASP A 134 1.62 -7.77 -12.90
N SER A 135 2.94 -7.59 -12.80
CA SER A 135 3.54 -6.36 -12.25
C SER A 135 3.24 -5.10 -13.09
N ASN A 136 2.74 -5.24 -14.32
CA ASN A 136 2.23 -4.13 -15.14
C ASN A 136 0.97 -3.49 -14.52
N PHE A 137 0.14 -4.26 -13.82
CA PHE A 137 -1.01 -3.75 -13.10
C PHE A 137 -0.58 -2.79 -11.98
N ASP A 138 0.35 -3.24 -11.14
CA ASP A 138 0.89 -2.44 -10.05
C ASP A 138 1.61 -1.21 -10.60
N PHE A 139 2.32 -1.37 -11.73
CA PHE A 139 2.97 -0.25 -12.40
C PHE A 139 1.96 0.80 -12.83
N TRP A 140 0.86 0.42 -13.48
CA TRP A 140 -0.21 1.35 -13.82
C TRP A 140 -0.79 2.06 -12.59
N ARG A 141 -1.17 1.30 -11.55
CA ARG A 141 -1.80 1.87 -10.34
C ARG A 141 -0.89 2.77 -9.53
N ILE A 142 0.40 2.50 -9.51
CA ILE A 142 1.36 3.41 -8.86
C ILE A 142 1.60 4.63 -9.75
N SER A 143 1.61 4.47 -11.08
CA SER A 143 1.79 5.58 -12.03
C SER A 143 0.67 6.61 -11.91
N GLU A 144 -0.57 6.16 -12.07
CA GLU A 144 -1.75 7.02 -12.18
C GLU A 144 -2.54 7.17 -10.88
N GLY A 145 -2.14 6.46 -9.83
CA GLY A 145 -2.92 6.35 -8.61
C GLY A 145 -4.22 5.59 -8.83
N VAL A 146 -5.17 5.82 -7.91
CA VAL A 146 -6.51 5.23 -7.99
C VAL A 146 -7.54 6.35 -7.99
N PRO A 147 -8.21 6.61 -9.13
CA PRO A 147 -9.23 7.64 -9.23
C PRO A 147 -10.30 7.52 -8.14
N GLY A 148 -10.72 8.64 -7.57
CA GLY A 148 -11.69 8.68 -6.48
C GLY A 148 -11.12 8.31 -5.10
N THR A 149 -9.80 8.14 -4.97
CA THR A 149 -9.11 7.90 -3.70
C THR A 149 -8.03 8.97 -3.43
N VAL A 150 -7.36 8.88 -2.28
CA VAL A 150 -6.17 9.71 -1.96
C VAL A 150 -4.86 9.13 -2.48
N MET A 151 -4.88 7.97 -3.15
CA MET A 151 -3.67 7.39 -3.72
C MET A 151 -3.21 8.25 -4.89
N PRO A 152 -2.05 8.94 -4.78
CA PRO A 152 -1.64 9.94 -5.74
C PRO A 152 -1.06 9.30 -7.01
N GLN A 153 -0.91 10.11 -8.05
CA GLN A 153 -0.20 9.78 -9.28
C GLN A 153 1.31 9.83 -9.01
N TRP A 154 1.93 8.71 -8.64
CA TRP A 154 3.34 8.72 -8.25
C TRP A 154 4.29 9.01 -9.40
N GLU A 155 3.86 8.90 -10.66
CA GLU A 155 4.69 9.27 -11.80
C GLU A 155 5.15 10.75 -11.79
N GLN A 156 4.44 11.60 -11.06
CA GLN A 156 4.79 13.01 -10.87
C GLN A 156 5.98 13.21 -9.92
N SER A 157 6.33 12.19 -9.10
CA SER A 157 7.35 12.31 -8.05
C SER A 157 8.32 11.13 -7.94
N LEU A 158 8.04 10.01 -8.61
CA LEU A 158 8.88 8.83 -8.71
C LEU A 158 9.23 8.57 -10.18
N SER A 159 10.51 8.35 -10.44
CA SER A 159 11.00 7.90 -11.75
C SER A 159 10.41 6.53 -12.11
N VAL A 160 10.50 6.16 -13.40
CA VAL A 160 10.09 4.82 -13.87
C VAL A 160 10.82 3.72 -13.11
N ARG A 161 12.12 3.90 -12.83
CA ARG A 161 12.92 2.95 -12.06
C ARG A 161 12.42 2.85 -10.61
N GLU A 162 12.18 3.96 -9.94
CA GLU A 162 11.68 3.98 -8.55
C GLU A 162 10.31 3.32 -8.41
N ARG A 163 9.40 3.53 -9.38
CA ARG A 163 8.12 2.81 -9.43
C ARG A 163 8.33 1.29 -9.49
N TRP A 164 9.20 0.81 -10.38
CA TRP A 164 9.53 -0.61 -10.43
C TRP A 164 10.17 -1.14 -9.14
N LEU A 165 11.02 -0.34 -8.48
CA LEU A 165 11.67 -0.74 -7.23
C LEU A 165 10.64 -0.95 -6.11
N VAL A 166 9.70 -0.01 -5.94
CA VAL A 166 8.66 -0.17 -4.91
C VAL A 166 7.66 -1.28 -5.23
N ILE A 167 7.35 -1.53 -6.51
CA ILE A 167 6.53 -2.67 -6.95
C ILE A 167 7.21 -3.98 -6.58
N SER A 168 8.50 -4.12 -6.93
CA SER A 168 9.31 -5.29 -6.57
C SER A 168 9.24 -5.56 -5.07
N PHE A 169 9.46 -4.52 -4.25
CA PHE A 169 9.34 -4.63 -2.80
C PHE A 169 7.94 -5.07 -2.35
N ILE A 170 6.86 -4.42 -2.82
CA ILE A 170 5.48 -4.75 -2.43
C ILE A 170 5.15 -6.21 -2.74
N GLN A 171 5.46 -6.63 -3.97
CA GLN A 171 5.18 -7.95 -4.49
C GLN A 171 5.87 -9.04 -3.66
N HIS A 172 7.10 -8.78 -3.23
CA HIS A 172 7.85 -9.78 -2.51
C HIS A 172 7.71 -9.69 -0.98
N ALA A 173 7.41 -8.51 -0.43
CA ALA A 173 7.22 -8.31 1.00
C ALA A 173 5.82 -8.74 1.48
N PHE A 174 4.79 -8.62 0.63
CA PHE A 174 3.39 -8.79 1.04
C PHE A 174 2.61 -9.83 0.23
N MET A 175 3.09 -10.24 -0.96
CA MET A 175 2.39 -11.19 -1.84
C MET A 175 3.07 -12.57 -1.92
N ASP A 176 4.02 -12.85 -1.02
CA ASP A 176 4.64 -14.15 -0.74
C ASP A 176 5.31 -14.82 -1.97
N MET A 177 6.14 -14.06 -2.68
CA MET A 177 6.84 -14.55 -3.88
C MET A 177 8.32 -14.92 -3.67
N VAL A 178 8.94 -14.72 -2.49
CA VAL A 178 10.33 -15.16 -2.25
C VAL A 178 10.55 -15.66 -0.81
N PRO A 179 11.37 -16.71 -0.59
CA PRO A 179 11.76 -17.14 0.75
C PRO A 179 12.37 -16.01 1.58
N HIS A 180 11.75 -15.72 2.71
CA HIS A 180 12.33 -14.88 3.74
C HIS A 180 13.67 -15.46 4.23
N LEU A 181 14.76 -14.70 4.14
CA LEU A 181 16.04 -15.12 4.71
C LEU A 181 15.88 -15.30 6.23
N THR A 182 16.21 -16.47 6.79
CA THR A 182 16.06 -16.71 8.23
C THR A 182 17.23 -16.14 9.04
N SER A 183 18.39 -15.95 8.42
CA SER A 183 19.56 -15.32 9.06
C SER A 183 19.52 -13.80 8.90
N GLU A 184 19.63 -13.08 10.02
CA GLU A 184 19.73 -11.61 10.06
C GLU A 184 21.12 -11.08 9.65
N GLY A 185 22.13 -11.96 9.57
CA GLY A 185 23.52 -11.61 9.27
C GLY A 185 24.32 -11.12 10.49
N ASP A 186 25.65 -11.14 10.33
CA ASP A 186 26.61 -10.66 11.32
C ASP A 186 26.89 -9.16 11.18
N LEU A 187 27.23 -8.50 12.29
CA LEU A 187 27.57 -7.08 12.32
C LEU A 187 28.74 -6.73 11.38
N PRO A 188 28.53 -5.87 10.35
CA PRO A 188 29.60 -5.49 9.45
C PRO A 188 30.73 -4.71 10.16
N ALA A 189 31.97 -4.89 9.70
CA ALA A 189 33.15 -4.27 10.30
C ALA A 189 33.13 -2.73 10.32
N GLU A 190 32.41 -2.11 9.37
CA GLU A 190 32.18 -0.66 9.35
C GLU A 190 31.30 -0.19 10.51
N TYR A 191 30.25 -0.94 10.83
CA TYR A 191 29.32 -0.64 11.92
C TYR A 191 29.88 -1.03 13.29
N ALA A 192 30.72 -2.06 13.36
CA ALA A 192 31.43 -2.45 14.59
C ALA A 192 32.28 -1.31 15.18
N LYS A 193 32.71 -0.35 14.34
CA LYS A 193 33.50 0.82 14.76
C LYS A 193 32.63 2.04 15.11
N ALA A 194 31.32 1.98 14.83
CA ALA A 194 30.41 3.08 15.12
C ALA A 194 30.36 3.35 16.64
N LYS A 195 30.40 4.62 17.02
CA LYS A 195 30.28 5.05 18.41
C LYS A 195 28.99 5.81 18.59
N ASN A 196 28.17 5.39 19.55
CA ASN A 196 27.05 6.20 19.98
C ASN A 196 27.59 7.46 20.67
N THR A 197 27.35 8.62 20.06
CA THR A 197 27.76 9.93 20.58
C THR A 197 26.78 10.49 21.60
N PHE A 198 25.60 9.89 21.76
CA PHE A 198 24.60 10.29 22.74
C PHE A 198 24.87 9.66 24.10
N ALA A 199 24.81 10.48 25.15
CA ALA A 199 24.88 10.01 26.53
C ALA A 199 23.60 9.24 26.89
N ARG A 200 23.74 8.16 27.67
CA ARG A 200 22.58 7.42 28.22
C ARG A 200 22.02 8.15 29.43
N ASN A 201 21.26 9.20 29.19
CA ASN A 201 20.55 10.01 30.18
C ASN A 201 19.05 10.06 29.86
N ASP A 202 18.25 10.57 30.80
CA ASP A 202 16.79 10.59 30.67
C ASP A 202 16.31 11.37 29.44
N GLU A 203 16.96 12.50 29.13
CA GLU A 203 16.65 13.32 27.95
C GLU A 203 16.77 12.54 26.64
N ASN A 204 17.90 11.86 26.42
CA ASN A 204 18.12 11.07 25.21
C ASN A 204 17.24 9.81 25.18
N ILE A 205 16.96 9.21 26.35
CA ILE A 205 16.03 8.07 26.46
C ILE A 205 14.61 8.49 26.08
N ASP A 206 14.13 9.63 26.58
CA ASP A 206 12.80 10.15 26.27
C ASP A 206 12.67 10.57 24.80
N ALA A 207 13.70 11.22 24.25
CA ALA A 207 13.76 11.52 22.81
C ALA A 207 13.71 10.24 21.97
N GLY A 208 14.50 9.22 22.32
CA GLY A 208 14.48 7.92 21.66
C GLY A 208 13.13 7.22 21.77
N LYS A 209 12.48 7.27 22.94
CA LYS A 209 11.14 6.72 23.17
C LYS A 209 10.08 7.40 22.29
N ALA A 210 10.14 8.71 22.13
CA ALA A 210 9.24 9.44 21.25
C ALA A 210 9.40 8.97 19.79
N ILE A 211 10.63 8.84 19.31
CA ILE A 211 10.93 8.33 17.96
C ILE A 211 10.41 6.90 17.80
N PHE A 212 10.67 6.01 18.76
CA PHE A 212 10.22 4.62 18.72
C PHE A 212 8.69 4.51 18.69
N ASN A 213 8.00 5.30 19.51
CA ASN A 213 6.54 5.29 19.57
C ASN A 213 5.88 5.74 18.26
N MET A 214 6.49 6.69 17.55
CA MET A 214 5.95 7.19 16.28
C MET A 214 6.25 6.27 15.10
N ASN A 215 7.40 5.58 15.11
CA ASN A 215 7.95 4.93 13.92
C ASN A 215 8.03 3.40 14.02
N CYS A 216 8.17 2.86 15.23
CA CYS A 216 8.51 1.45 15.45
C CYS A 216 7.38 0.67 16.15
N ALA A 217 6.72 1.31 17.12
CA ALA A 217 5.77 0.66 18.04
C ALA A 217 4.54 0.05 17.34
N PHE A 218 4.18 0.54 16.14
CA PHE A 218 3.06 -0.03 15.38
C PHE A 218 3.30 -1.48 14.96
N CYS A 219 4.56 -1.84 14.69
CA CYS A 219 4.96 -3.21 14.34
C CYS A 219 5.57 -3.92 15.56
N HIS A 220 6.48 -3.27 16.29
CA HIS A 220 7.21 -3.88 17.41
C HIS A 220 6.49 -3.83 18.76
N GLY A 221 5.37 -3.12 18.86
CA GLY A 221 4.66 -2.86 20.12
C GLY A 221 5.34 -1.80 20.98
N TYR A 222 4.58 -1.10 21.82
CA TYR A 222 5.12 -0.04 22.70
C TYR A 222 6.15 -0.53 23.72
N GLY A 223 6.13 -1.83 24.03
CA GLY A 223 7.14 -2.49 24.87
C GLY A 223 8.29 -3.13 24.10
N GLY A 224 8.28 -3.07 22.76
CA GLY A 224 9.28 -3.74 21.91
C GLY A 224 9.20 -5.27 21.93
N ARG A 225 8.02 -5.84 22.19
CA ARG A 225 7.81 -7.29 22.33
C ARG A 225 7.41 -8.01 21.05
N GLY A 226 7.36 -7.28 19.94
CA GLY A 226 6.84 -7.80 18.68
C GLY A 226 5.33 -8.02 18.70
N ASP A 227 4.61 -7.30 19.57
CA ASP A 227 3.16 -7.41 19.78
C ASP A 227 2.40 -6.17 19.29
N GLY A 228 2.99 -5.41 18.36
CA GLY A 228 2.34 -4.25 17.74
C GLY A 228 1.08 -4.63 16.98
N PRO A 229 0.14 -3.68 16.75
CA PRO A 229 -1.09 -3.91 15.99
C PRO A 229 -0.90 -4.67 14.66
N ASP A 230 0.19 -4.39 13.94
CA ASP A 230 0.52 -5.00 12.65
C ASP A 230 1.35 -6.27 12.73
N ALA A 231 1.86 -6.64 13.91
CA ALA A 231 2.80 -7.76 14.07
C ALA A 231 2.28 -9.08 13.49
N ARG A 232 0.97 -9.34 13.63
CA ARG A 232 0.32 -10.57 13.14
C ARG A 232 0.27 -10.68 11.61
N GLY A 233 0.46 -9.59 10.89
CA GLY A 233 0.45 -9.55 9.43
C GLY A 233 1.84 -9.70 8.80
N LEU A 234 2.89 -9.76 9.60
CA LEU A 234 4.28 -9.78 9.17
C LEU A 234 4.86 -11.19 9.25
N LEU A 235 5.57 -11.58 8.20
CA LEU A 235 6.31 -12.83 8.15
C LEU A 235 7.80 -12.55 7.85
N PRO A 236 8.72 -12.97 8.74
CA PRO A 236 8.45 -13.36 10.13
C PRO A 236 7.89 -12.18 10.96
N ALA A 237 7.26 -12.51 12.08
CA ALA A 237 6.80 -11.52 13.04
C ALA A 237 7.99 -10.70 13.58
N PRO A 238 7.77 -9.42 13.96
CA PRO A 238 8.79 -8.64 14.64
C PRO A 238 9.25 -9.35 15.92
N PRO A 239 10.54 -9.26 16.28
CA PRO A 239 11.07 -9.96 17.43
C PRO A 239 10.63 -9.33 18.75
N ASP A 240 10.72 -10.12 19.82
CA ASP A 240 10.69 -9.62 21.20
C ASP A 240 12.09 -9.19 21.63
N PHE A 241 12.33 -7.88 21.69
CA PHE A 241 13.62 -7.34 22.13
C PHE A 241 13.91 -7.59 23.61
N GLN A 242 12.95 -8.09 24.38
CA GLN A 242 13.12 -8.52 25.77
C GLN A 242 13.55 -10.00 25.87
N ASP A 243 13.64 -10.72 24.76
CA ASP A 243 14.16 -12.08 24.77
C ASP A 243 15.63 -12.10 25.24
N GLY A 244 15.81 -12.74 26.39
CA GLY A 244 17.07 -12.80 27.10
C GLY A 244 18.17 -13.57 26.42
N GLN A 245 17.88 -14.31 25.34
CA GLN A 245 18.88 -15.10 24.64
C GLN A 245 19.53 -14.33 23.49
N THR A 246 18.76 -13.92 22.49
CA THR A 246 19.30 -13.36 21.25
C THR A 246 19.54 -11.85 21.36
N TYR A 247 18.52 -11.09 21.74
CA TYR A 247 18.55 -9.62 21.63
C TYR A 247 19.24 -8.95 22.83
N ASN A 248 19.27 -9.60 24.00
CA ASN A 248 20.09 -9.15 25.12
C ASN A 248 21.61 -9.28 24.89
N ALA A 249 22.04 -10.15 23.96
CA ALA A 249 23.45 -10.31 23.63
C ALA A 249 23.98 -9.25 22.64
N TRP A 250 23.08 -8.48 22.03
CA TRP A 250 23.44 -7.50 21.01
C TRP A 250 24.05 -6.23 21.60
N THR A 251 25.06 -5.73 20.89
CA THR A 251 25.69 -4.45 21.21
C THR A 251 24.86 -3.27 20.69
N PRO A 252 25.07 -2.03 21.16
CA PRO A 252 24.44 -0.85 20.55
C PRO A 252 24.71 -0.73 19.05
N GLN A 253 25.87 -1.22 18.57
CA GLN A 253 26.23 -1.25 17.16
C GLN A 253 25.37 -2.23 16.35
N ASP A 254 25.01 -3.38 16.94
CA ASP A 254 24.08 -4.34 16.33
C ASP A 254 22.72 -3.72 16.07
N TYR A 255 22.16 -3.03 17.07
CA TYR A 255 20.89 -2.31 16.94
C TYR A 255 21.02 -1.17 15.93
N PHE A 256 22.09 -0.37 16.03
CA PHE A 256 22.29 0.77 15.14
C PHE A 256 22.38 0.34 13.67
N TRP A 257 23.14 -0.70 13.37
CA TRP A 257 23.25 -1.26 12.02
C TRP A 257 21.90 -1.74 11.50
N ARG A 258 21.18 -2.58 12.26
CA ARG A 258 19.90 -3.15 11.83
C ARG A 258 18.81 -2.11 11.67
N VAL A 259 18.77 -1.06 12.50
CA VAL A 259 17.84 0.06 12.30
C VAL A 259 18.25 0.88 11.08
N SER A 260 19.55 1.11 10.88
CA SER A 260 20.06 1.91 9.77
C SER A 260 19.85 1.23 8.42
N GLU A 261 20.23 -0.03 8.28
CA GLU A 261 20.21 -0.75 6.99
C GLU A 261 18.99 -1.65 6.81
N SER A 262 18.19 -1.85 7.87
CA SER A 262 17.18 -2.90 7.95
C SER A 262 17.77 -4.31 7.79
N LEU A 263 16.93 -5.31 8.01
CA LEU A 263 17.24 -6.71 7.78
C LEU A 263 16.95 -7.08 6.30
N PRO A 264 17.83 -7.88 5.66
CA PRO A 264 17.60 -8.37 4.31
C PRO A 264 16.25 -9.11 4.21
N MET A 265 15.47 -8.77 3.18
CA MET A 265 14.23 -9.48 2.84
C MET A 265 13.18 -9.55 3.97
N ARG A 266 13.16 -8.51 4.81
CA ARG A 266 12.12 -8.24 5.80
C ARG A 266 11.31 -7.02 5.40
N ALA A 267 10.09 -6.93 5.95
CA ALA A 267 9.23 -5.75 5.85
C ALA A 267 9.70 -4.57 6.72
N MET A 268 10.69 -4.78 7.61
CA MET A 268 11.23 -3.72 8.46
C MET A 268 11.74 -2.55 7.61
N PRO A 269 11.28 -1.31 7.81
CA PRO A 269 11.77 -0.18 7.03
C PRO A 269 13.25 0.12 7.27
N GLN A 270 13.91 0.73 6.29
CA GLN A 270 15.26 1.28 6.45
C GLN A 270 15.19 2.71 6.98
N TRP A 271 15.96 3.05 8.01
CA TRP A 271 15.92 4.37 8.66
C TRP A 271 17.19 5.22 8.44
N LYS A 272 18.11 4.76 7.59
CA LYS A 272 19.27 5.53 7.15
C LYS A 272 18.85 6.61 6.15
N HIS A 273 19.14 7.87 6.47
CA HIS A 273 18.96 8.98 5.54
C HIS A 273 20.18 9.14 4.62
N PRO A 274 19.99 9.44 3.32
CA PRO A 274 21.08 9.81 2.44
C PRO A 274 21.75 11.11 2.93
N GLY A 275 23.06 11.07 3.20
CA GLY A 275 23.86 12.25 3.54
C GLY A 275 24.07 12.53 5.04
N SER A 276 23.60 11.68 5.95
CA SER A 276 23.68 11.90 7.41
C SER A 276 24.91 11.27 8.09
N TYR A 277 26.10 11.31 7.45
CA TYR A 277 27.34 10.80 8.06
C TYR A 277 28.48 11.80 7.93
N THR A 278 28.73 12.53 9.01
CA THR A 278 30.05 12.98 9.48
C THR A 278 30.18 12.60 10.93
#